data_AF-A0A3S9QJB6-F1
#
_entry.id   AF-A0A3S9QJB6-F1
#
_cell.length_a   1.000
_cell.length_b   1.000
_cell.length_c   1.000
_cell.angle_alpha   90.00
_cell.angle_beta   90.00
_cell.angle_gamma   90.00
#
_symmetry.space_group_name_H-M   'P 1'
#
loop_
_entity.id
_entity.type
_entity.pdbx_description
1 polymer ?
#
loop_
_entity_poly.entity_id
_entity_poly.type
_entity_poly.pdbx_seq_one_letter_code
_entity_poly.pdbx_strand_id
1 'polypeptide(L)'
;MKDPVLTPSPVLIIGTGLLGTSIALRLRRAGVEVHLEDASPVAGSLARDLGAGTLEPVENPTIVVVAIPPDVTAQAVARALERFPHAVVTDVASVKDTIRDALRPHPGFDRWVGSHPMAGKERSGAIAADADLFVGRPWVITATERTSPVAVGAVRTLAVDMGAAVCMLDAAEHDHAVALVSHMPQLMSSLVASALREAPAQALELAGQGLRDVTRIAESDPLLWTSIIDGNRKQIANVLRGLSARLGALVSALDRDDAGLDRISSVIADGNKGVARIPGKHGGARASYAEVIVLIPDAPGMLGKLFAEIGQIGINIEDLEMEHSAKQQVGRVIVKVNPQQGLPLERGLEERGWRVVRSENRKPLVIAIDGPSGSGKSTVAKHVAQRLGLSYLDTGAMYRAATWWALHEGVDLDDADAVLAATQRMPLSIDLDPREQRFVCADVDITCAIRTSDLSKVVSKVAVNLGVRAEMARIQQAIIAEESTPSGHSQGRGIVAEGRDITTVVAPDAPVRVLLTASAEARLARRAKENLGTADQAALAATRDEVLRRDRDDSTVSNFTTAEDGVTTIDSSHMSIDDVVHTVISLIPENYRD
;
A
#
# COMPACT_ATOMS: atom_id res chain seq x y z
N MET A 1 3.40 -12.08 -33.16
CA MET A 1 2.09 -12.45 -33.74
C MET A 1 1.14 -11.31 -33.40
N LYS A 2 0.43 -10.74 -34.38
CA LYS A 2 -0.63 -9.75 -34.08
C LYS A 2 -1.77 -10.52 -33.40
N ASP A 3 -2.19 -10.10 -32.22
CA ASP A 3 -3.38 -10.68 -31.59
C ASP A 3 -4.58 -10.51 -32.54
N PRO A 4 -5.38 -11.57 -32.78
CA PRO A 4 -6.54 -11.47 -33.65
C PRO A 4 -7.58 -10.53 -33.01
N VAL A 5 -7.91 -9.44 -33.70
CA VAL A 5 -8.99 -8.54 -33.28
C VAL A 5 -10.34 -9.20 -33.50
N LEU A 6 -11.20 -9.10 -32.50
CA LEU A 6 -12.51 -9.76 -32.47
C LEU A 6 -13.64 -8.80 -32.82
N THR A 7 -13.36 -7.50 -32.92
CA THR A 7 -14.30 -6.47 -33.33
C THR A 7 -14.78 -6.71 -34.76
N PRO A 8 -16.10 -6.87 -34.99
CA PRO A 8 -16.64 -7.15 -36.30
C PRO A 8 -16.54 -5.94 -37.24
N SER A 9 -16.27 -6.19 -38.51
CA SER A 9 -16.17 -5.20 -39.60
C SER A 9 -17.49 -5.11 -40.39
N PRO A 10 -17.89 -3.94 -40.94
CA PRO A 10 -17.22 -2.63 -40.86
C PRO A 10 -17.69 -1.79 -39.67
N VAL A 11 -16.80 -0.93 -39.15
CA VAL A 11 -17.07 -0.01 -38.04
C VAL A 11 -17.22 1.43 -38.57
N LEU A 12 -18.25 2.14 -38.10
CA LEU A 12 -18.42 3.57 -38.35
C LEU A 12 -18.03 4.40 -37.12
N ILE A 13 -17.20 5.42 -37.31
CA ILE A 13 -16.84 6.39 -36.27
C ILE A 13 -17.47 7.74 -36.62
N ILE A 14 -18.37 8.22 -35.77
CA ILE A 14 -18.99 9.55 -35.86
C ILE A 14 -18.28 10.49 -34.89
N GLY A 15 -17.52 11.45 -35.39
CA GLY A 15 -16.65 12.33 -34.63
C GLY A 15 -15.19 11.89 -34.70
N THR A 16 -14.36 12.63 -35.42
CA THR A 16 -12.94 12.34 -35.65
C THR A 16 -12.02 13.27 -34.84
N GLY A 17 -12.37 13.46 -33.57
CA GLY A 17 -11.52 14.10 -32.57
C GLY A 17 -10.46 13.16 -32.01
N LEU A 18 -9.88 13.50 -30.85
CA LEU A 18 -8.86 12.69 -30.17
C LEU A 18 -9.28 11.22 -30.02
N LEU A 19 -10.45 10.99 -29.40
CA LEU A 19 -10.93 9.63 -29.10
C LEU A 19 -11.30 8.86 -30.36
N GLY A 20 -12.14 9.45 -31.21
CA GLY A 20 -12.62 8.78 -32.43
C GLY A 20 -11.48 8.39 -33.37
N THR A 21 -10.54 9.30 -33.63
CA THR A 21 -9.36 9.00 -34.46
C THR A 21 -8.46 7.95 -33.81
N SER A 22 -8.28 7.96 -32.49
CA SER A 22 -7.46 6.96 -31.78
C SER A 22 -8.05 5.55 -31.91
N ILE A 23 -9.38 5.41 -31.73
CA ILE A 23 -10.10 4.13 -31.90
C ILE A 23 -9.95 3.64 -33.34
N ALA A 24 -10.19 4.54 -34.29
CA ALA A 24 -10.14 4.27 -35.71
C ALA A 24 -8.74 3.79 -36.17
N LEU A 25 -7.67 4.46 -35.73
CA LEU A 25 -6.28 4.06 -36.01
C LEU A 25 -5.95 2.66 -35.49
N ARG A 26 -6.39 2.34 -34.26
CA ARG A 26 -6.15 1.02 -33.66
C ARG A 26 -6.88 -0.09 -34.43
N LEU A 27 -8.16 0.12 -34.76
CA LEU A 27 -8.96 -0.79 -35.57
C LEU A 27 -8.36 -1.01 -36.97
N ARG A 28 -7.92 0.06 -37.63
CA ARG A 28 -7.24 -0.03 -38.94
C ARG A 28 -5.95 -0.84 -38.88
N ARG A 29 -5.11 -0.64 -37.85
CA ARG A 29 -3.86 -1.42 -37.66
C ARG A 29 -4.11 -2.92 -37.49
N ALA A 30 -5.30 -3.25 -36.96
CA ALA A 30 -5.78 -4.61 -36.78
C ALA A 30 -6.50 -5.20 -38.01
N GLY A 31 -6.69 -4.43 -39.08
CA GLY A 31 -7.31 -4.90 -40.32
C GLY A 31 -8.83 -4.76 -40.38
N VAL A 32 -9.45 -4.04 -39.44
CA VAL A 32 -10.89 -3.72 -39.49
C VAL A 32 -11.15 -2.63 -40.54
N GLU A 33 -12.24 -2.76 -41.28
CA GLU A 33 -12.73 -1.71 -42.17
C GLU A 33 -13.38 -0.60 -41.35
N VAL A 34 -12.88 0.62 -41.48
CA VAL A 34 -13.31 1.77 -40.67
C VAL A 34 -13.74 2.91 -41.58
N HIS A 35 -14.97 3.37 -41.37
CA HIS A 35 -15.54 4.55 -42.01
C HIS A 35 -15.64 5.68 -41.01
N LEU A 36 -15.47 6.91 -41.49
CA LEU A 36 -15.40 8.12 -40.69
C LEU A 36 -16.50 9.10 -41.13
N GLU A 37 -17.17 9.71 -40.16
CA GLU A 37 -18.12 10.80 -40.36
C GLU A 37 -17.83 11.91 -39.35
N ASP A 38 -17.71 13.15 -39.81
CA ASP A 38 -17.51 14.32 -38.92
C ASP A 38 -18.27 15.53 -39.47
N ALA A 39 -18.79 16.38 -38.57
CA ALA A 39 -19.46 17.62 -38.95
C ALA A 39 -18.49 18.64 -39.56
N SER A 40 -17.20 18.55 -39.22
CA SER A 40 -16.11 19.33 -39.79
C SER A 40 -15.41 18.52 -40.90
N PRO A 41 -15.57 18.92 -42.17
CA PRO A 41 -14.88 18.26 -43.29
C PRO A 41 -13.35 18.28 -43.15
N VAL A 42 -12.82 19.32 -42.49
CA VAL A 42 -11.38 19.48 -42.21
C VAL A 42 -10.91 18.43 -41.20
N ALA A 43 -11.66 18.22 -40.11
CA ALA A 43 -11.32 17.21 -39.11
C ALA A 43 -11.38 15.79 -39.68
N GLY A 44 -12.41 15.49 -40.48
CA GLY A 44 -12.56 14.20 -41.15
C GLY A 44 -11.42 13.93 -42.15
N SER A 45 -11.06 14.93 -42.96
CA SER A 45 -9.95 14.81 -43.91
C SER A 45 -8.62 14.57 -43.20
N LEU A 46 -8.35 15.30 -42.11
CA LEU A 46 -7.14 15.11 -41.31
C LEU A 46 -7.08 13.70 -40.72
N ALA A 47 -8.17 13.18 -40.17
CA ALA A 47 -8.20 11.83 -39.62
C ALA A 47 -7.96 10.76 -40.70
N ARG A 48 -8.56 10.91 -41.88
CA ARG A 48 -8.28 10.06 -43.05
C ARG A 48 -6.80 10.10 -43.42
N ASP A 49 -6.20 11.28 -43.50
CA ASP A 49 -4.80 11.47 -43.90
C ASP A 49 -3.83 10.87 -42.87
N LEU A 50 -4.22 10.80 -41.58
CA LEU A 50 -3.51 10.07 -40.54
C LEU A 50 -3.66 8.54 -40.63
N GLY A 51 -4.49 8.04 -41.55
CA GLY A 51 -4.74 6.62 -41.78
C GLY A 51 -5.86 6.01 -40.92
N ALA A 52 -6.72 6.83 -40.32
CA ALA A 52 -7.76 6.38 -39.40
C ALA A 52 -8.92 5.63 -40.09
N GLY A 53 -9.13 5.80 -41.40
CA GLY A 53 -10.23 5.17 -42.12
C GLY A 53 -10.56 5.89 -43.43
N THR A 54 -11.69 5.55 -44.03
CA THR A 54 -12.22 6.20 -45.23
C THR A 54 -13.37 7.15 -44.89
N LEU A 55 -13.58 8.17 -45.73
CA LEU A 55 -14.76 9.06 -45.66
C LEU A 55 -15.89 8.56 -46.58
N GLU A 56 -15.71 7.42 -47.23
CA GLU A 56 -16.77 6.80 -48.05
C GLU A 56 -17.96 6.40 -47.17
N PRO A 57 -19.21 6.64 -47.60
CA PRO A 57 -20.38 6.21 -46.86
C PRO A 57 -20.41 4.71 -46.64
N VAL A 58 -20.80 4.27 -45.45
CA VAL A 58 -21.08 2.87 -45.13
C VAL A 58 -22.58 2.63 -45.08
N GLU A 59 -23.04 1.54 -45.71
CA GLU A 59 -24.46 1.17 -45.70
C GLU A 59 -24.84 0.35 -44.47
N ASN A 60 -24.03 -0.67 -44.13
CA ASN A 60 -24.35 -1.65 -43.09
C ASN A 60 -23.20 -1.82 -42.08
N PRO A 61 -22.91 -0.83 -41.22
CA PRO A 61 -21.93 -0.98 -40.16
C PRO A 61 -22.41 -1.99 -39.12
N THR A 62 -21.49 -2.79 -38.58
CA THR A 62 -21.75 -3.71 -37.46
C THR A 62 -21.79 -2.95 -36.14
N ILE A 63 -20.88 -1.98 -35.98
CA ILE A 63 -20.77 -1.09 -34.82
C ILE A 63 -20.67 0.35 -35.28
N VAL A 64 -21.42 1.24 -34.62
CA VAL A 64 -21.28 2.70 -34.73
C VAL A 64 -20.74 3.24 -33.41
N VAL A 65 -19.62 3.96 -33.45
CA VAL A 65 -19.02 4.64 -32.29
C VAL A 65 -19.23 6.14 -32.43
N VAL A 66 -19.94 6.73 -31.47
CA VAL A 66 -20.21 8.17 -31.40
C VAL A 66 -19.19 8.83 -30.46
N ALA A 67 -18.26 9.57 -31.04
CA ALA A 67 -17.12 10.22 -30.37
C ALA A 67 -17.16 11.75 -30.53
N ILE A 68 -18.30 12.32 -30.16
CA ILE A 68 -18.56 13.77 -30.18
C ILE A 68 -18.83 14.30 -28.76
N PRO A 69 -18.89 15.63 -28.54
CA PRO A 69 -19.18 16.20 -27.22
C PRO A 69 -20.50 15.72 -26.59
N PRO A 70 -20.59 15.63 -25.24
CA PRO A 70 -21.74 15.03 -24.54
C PRO A 70 -23.09 15.70 -24.81
N ASP A 71 -23.11 17.02 -25.01
CA ASP A 71 -24.31 17.85 -25.22
C ASP A 71 -25.09 17.49 -26.50
N VAL A 72 -24.39 16.99 -27.52
CA VAL A 72 -24.98 16.55 -28.80
C VAL A 72 -25.02 15.03 -28.98
N THR A 73 -24.43 14.27 -28.05
CA THR A 73 -24.24 12.82 -28.19
C THR A 73 -25.56 12.06 -28.26
N ALA A 74 -26.52 12.34 -27.37
CA ALA A 74 -27.80 11.62 -27.36
C ALA A 74 -28.54 11.74 -28.70
N GLN A 75 -28.52 12.93 -29.31
CA GLN A 75 -29.16 13.16 -30.60
C GLN A 75 -28.45 12.42 -31.74
N ALA A 76 -27.12 12.39 -31.73
CA ALA A 76 -26.34 11.64 -32.73
C ALA A 76 -26.54 10.13 -32.60
N VAL A 77 -26.60 9.61 -31.37
CA VAL A 77 -26.91 8.19 -31.13
C VAL A 77 -28.30 7.84 -31.62
N ALA A 78 -29.33 8.65 -31.32
CA ALA A 78 -30.68 8.43 -31.82
C ALA A 78 -30.72 8.35 -33.36
N ARG A 79 -30.10 9.32 -34.05
CA ARG A 79 -29.98 9.30 -35.51
C ARG A 79 -29.25 8.05 -36.04
N ALA A 80 -28.19 7.61 -35.35
CA ALA A 80 -27.47 6.40 -35.74
C ALA A 80 -28.33 5.13 -35.57
N LEU A 81 -29.11 5.04 -34.49
CA LEU A 81 -30.03 3.92 -34.24
C LEU A 81 -31.15 3.85 -35.29
N GLU A 82 -31.64 5.00 -35.77
CA GLU A 82 -32.63 5.11 -36.84
C GLU A 82 -32.02 4.75 -38.21
N ARG A 83 -30.85 5.31 -38.53
CA ARG A 83 -30.17 5.13 -39.81
C ARG A 83 -29.66 3.70 -40.00
N PHE A 84 -29.20 3.06 -38.94
CA PHE A 84 -28.60 1.72 -38.98
C PHE A 84 -29.37 0.77 -38.05
N PRO A 85 -30.49 0.17 -38.52
CA PRO A 85 -31.40 -0.61 -37.67
C PRO A 85 -30.80 -1.93 -37.14
N HIS A 86 -29.68 -2.37 -37.71
CA HIS A 86 -29.01 -3.63 -37.33
C HIS A 86 -27.68 -3.42 -36.58
N ALA A 87 -27.17 -2.19 -36.53
CA ALA A 87 -25.89 -1.90 -35.89
C ALA A 87 -26.00 -1.87 -34.36
N VAL A 88 -24.93 -2.25 -33.66
CA VAL A 88 -24.73 -1.87 -32.27
C VAL A 88 -24.24 -0.42 -32.23
N VAL A 89 -24.79 0.41 -31.36
CA VAL A 89 -24.36 1.82 -31.23
C VAL A 89 -23.77 2.04 -29.87
N THR A 90 -22.59 2.65 -29.80
CA THR A 90 -21.95 3.03 -28.55
C THR A 90 -21.46 4.46 -28.63
N ASP A 91 -21.40 5.14 -27.50
CA ASP A 91 -20.74 6.44 -27.38
C ASP A 91 -19.52 6.34 -26.46
N VAL A 92 -18.66 7.35 -26.52
CA VAL A 92 -17.47 7.48 -25.66
C VAL A 92 -17.51 8.76 -24.80
N ALA A 93 -18.70 9.33 -24.57
CA ALA A 93 -18.85 10.60 -23.87
C ALA A 93 -18.42 10.52 -22.40
N SER A 94 -18.03 11.64 -21.79
CA SER A 94 -17.58 11.63 -20.39
C SER A 94 -18.70 11.61 -19.34
N VAL A 95 -19.97 11.64 -19.77
CA VAL A 95 -21.17 11.65 -18.93
C VAL A 95 -22.18 10.66 -19.48
N LYS A 96 -22.94 9.97 -18.64
CA LYS A 96 -23.79 8.83 -19.04
C LYS A 96 -25.26 8.97 -18.67
N ASP A 97 -25.59 9.58 -17.54
CA ASP A 97 -26.95 9.62 -17.01
C ASP A 97 -27.91 10.39 -17.93
N THR A 98 -27.49 11.57 -18.39
CA THR A 98 -28.27 12.43 -19.29
C THR A 98 -28.50 11.78 -20.67
N ILE A 99 -27.48 11.10 -21.20
CA ILE A 99 -27.56 10.39 -22.49
C ILE A 99 -28.52 9.21 -22.37
N ARG A 100 -28.38 8.40 -21.31
CA ARG A 100 -29.26 7.28 -21.03
C ARG A 100 -30.72 7.73 -20.95
N ASP A 101 -31.00 8.79 -20.21
CA ASP A 101 -32.36 9.27 -19.99
C ASP A 101 -33.00 9.82 -21.27
N ALA A 102 -32.22 10.53 -22.09
CA ALA A 102 -32.66 11.01 -23.38
C ALA A 102 -32.95 9.87 -24.38
N LEU A 103 -32.17 8.78 -24.33
CA LEU A 103 -32.32 7.64 -25.24
C LEU A 103 -33.30 6.58 -24.76
N ARG A 104 -33.62 6.52 -23.46
CA ARG A 104 -34.54 5.53 -22.87
C ARG A 104 -35.86 5.33 -23.64
N PRO A 105 -36.55 6.37 -24.16
CA PRO A 105 -37.79 6.18 -24.92
C PRO A 105 -37.57 5.67 -26.35
N HIS A 106 -36.34 5.64 -26.87
CA HIS A 106 -36.04 5.27 -28.24
C HIS A 106 -36.33 3.78 -28.51
N PRO A 107 -36.98 3.40 -29.65
CA PRO A 107 -37.30 2.00 -29.95
C PRO A 107 -36.07 1.08 -30.05
N GLY A 108 -34.94 1.60 -30.54
CA GLY A 108 -33.68 0.86 -30.64
C GLY A 108 -32.76 0.95 -29.41
N PHE A 109 -33.28 1.36 -28.24
CA PHE A 109 -32.49 1.56 -27.02
C PHE A 109 -31.73 0.30 -26.57
N ASP A 110 -32.26 -0.89 -26.86
CA ASP A 110 -31.65 -2.18 -26.56
C ASP A 110 -30.31 -2.43 -27.29
N ARG A 111 -30.10 -1.77 -28.44
CA ARG A 111 -28.86 -1.83 -29.23
C ARG A 111 -27.83 -0.77 -28.84
N TRP A 112 -28.20 0.18 -28.00
CA TRP A 112 -27.26 1.19 -27.50
C TRP A 112 -26.59 0.73 -26.21
N VAL A 113 -25.27 0.94 -26.16
CA VAL A 113 -24.44 0.68 -24.98
C VAL A 113 -23.62 1.94 -24.69
N GLY A 114 -23.95 2.63 -23.60
CA GLY A 114 -23.12 3.75 -23.14
C GLY A 114 -21.73 3.27 -22.72
N SER A 115 -20.69 3.99 -23.13
CA SER A 115 -19.32 3.66 -22.72
C SER A 115 -18.46 4.90 -22.52
N HIS A 116 -17.34 4.77 -21.80
CA HIS A 116 -16.41 5.87 -21.55
C HIS A 116 -14.99 5.34 -21.37
N PRO A 117 -14.10 5.50 -22.37
CA PRO A 117 -12.67 5.31 -22.17
C PRO A 117 -12.13 6.43 -21.28
N MET A 118 -11.53 6.07 -20.14
CA MET A 118 -10.85 7.01 -19.24
C MET A 118 -9.48 7.40 -19.80
N ALA A 119 -9.49 8.01 -20.99
CA ALA A 119 -8.30 8.31 -21.76
C ALA A 119 -8.40 9.70 -22.39
N GLY A 120 -8.01 10.73 -21.64
CA GLY A 120 -7.91 12.10 -22.14
C GLY A 120 -6.46 12.53 -22.34
N LYS A 121 -6.26 13.56 -23.16
CA LYS A 121 -5.08 14.42 -23.17
C LYS A 121 -5.58 15.87 -23.02
N GLU A 122 -4.75 16.74 -22.46
CA GLU A 122 -4.99 18.19 -22.42
C GLU A 122 -5.10 18.83 -23.82
N ARG A 123 -4.63 18.12 -24.86
CA ARG A 123 -4.74 18.51 -26.26
C ARG A 123 -5.86 17.77 -26.97
N SER A 124 -6.61 18.48 -27.80
CA SER A 124 -7.77 17.95 -28.54
C SER A 124 -7.50 17.77 -30.04
N GLY A 125 -8.41 17.09 -30.73
CA GLY A 125 -8.39 16.90 -32.19
C GLY A 125 -7.60 15.68 -32.69
N ALA A 126 -7.78 15.37 -33.98
CA ALA A 126 -7.19 14.18 -34.63
C ALA A 126 -5.66 14.16 -34.55
N ILE A 127 -4.99 15.31 -34.53
CA ILE A 127 -3.52 15.39 -34.50
C ILE A 127 -2.91 14.88 -33.19
N ALA A 128 -3.68 14.90 -32.10
CA ALA A 128 -3.26 14.40 -30.80
C ALA A 128 -3.56 12.90 -30.61
N ALA A 129 -4.22 12.27 -31.60
CA ALA A 129 -4.64 10.88 -31.59
C ALA A 129 -3.47 9.92 -31.52
N ASP A 130 -3.71 8.79 -30.86
CA ASP A 130 -2.73 7.73 -30.64
C ASP A 130 -3.46 6.39 -30.66
N ALA A 131 -2.97 5.44 -31.45
CA ALA A 131 -3.62 4.13 -31.55
C ALA A 131 -3.49 3.32 -30.26
N ASP A 132 -2.52 3.63 -29.41
CA ASP A 132 -2.30 2.93 -28.14
C ASP A 132 -2.83 3.77 -26.95
N LEU A 133 -3.64 4.80 -27.22
CA LEU A 133 -4.19 5.73 -26.22
C LEU A 133 -4.91 5.04 -25.06
N PHE A 134 -5.52 3.87 -25.32
CA PHE A 134 -6.40 3.18 -24.38
C PHE A 134 -5.71 2.03 -23.63
N VAL A 135 -4.47 1.68 -23.99
CA VAL A 135 -3.77 0.51 -23.45
C VAL A 135 -3.62 0.63 -21.94
N GLY A 136 -4.13 -0.37 -21.21
CA GLY A 136 -4.10 -0.45 -19.75
C GLY A 136 -5.00 0.56 -19.04
N ARG A 137 -5.77 1.37 -19.76
CA ARG A 137 -6.65 2.39 -19.17
C ARG A 137 -8.04 1.84 -18.91
N PRO A 138 -8.75 2.30 -17.87
CA PRO A 138 -10.14 1.90 -17.65
C PRO A 138 -11.04 2.27 -18.83
N TRP A 139 -11.91 1.35 -19.24
CA TRP A 139 -13.01 1.60 -20.17
C TRP A 139 -14.32 1.20 -19.50
N VAL A 140 -15.12 2.19 -19.15
CA VAL A 140 -16.39 1.98 -18.46
C VAL A 140 -17.46 1.61 -19.49
N ILE A 141 -18.26 0.60 -19.19
CA ILE A 141 -19.46 0.22 -19.95
C ILE A 141 -20.66 0.34 -19.02
N THR A 142 -21.66 1.12 -19.46
CA THR A 142 -22.88 1.42 -18.70
C THR A 142 -24.10 0.79 -19.34
N ALA A 143 -24.07 -0.53 -19.46
CA ALA A 143 -25.21 -1.31 -19.94
C ALA A 143 -26.39 -1.23 -18.95
N THR A 144 -27.61 -1.31 -19.48
CA THR A 144 -28.84 -1.36 -18.67
C THR A 144 -29.49 -2.74 -18.78
N GLU A 145 -30.48 -3.02 -17.94
CA GLU A 145 -31.28 -4.25 -18.02
C GLU A 145 -31.99 -4.42 -19.37
N ARG A 146 -32.25 -3.33 -20.09
CA ARG A 146 -32.86 -3.34 -21.43
C ARG A 146 -31.84 -3.53 -22.55
N THR A 147 -30.55 -3.39 -22.25
CA THR A 147 -29.48 -3.49 -23.24
C THR A 147 -29.25 -4.95 -23.60
N SER A 148 -29.23 -5.26 -24.90
CA SER A 148 -29.04 -6.62 -25.39
C SER A 148 -27.67 -7.18 -24.98
N PRO A 149 -27.58 -8.43 -24.48
CA PRO A 149 -26.30 -9.08 -24.18
C PRO A 149 -25.34 -9.13 -25.37
N VAL A 150 -25.87 -9.21 -26.60
CA VAL A 150 -25.07 -9.18 -27.83
C VAL A 150 -24.42 -7.81 -28.02
N ALA A 151 -25.15 -6.73 -27.76
CA ALA A 151 -24.63 -5.36 -27.84
C ALA A 151 -23.55 -5.12 -26.78
N VAL A 152 -23.79 -5.56 -25.53
CA VAL A 152 -22.78 -5.48 -24.46
C VAL A 152 -21.52 -6.27 -24.83
N GLY A 153 -21.68 -7.48 -25.38
CA GLY A 153 -20.57 -8.30 -25.86
C GLY A 153 -19.75 -7.59 -26.94
N ALA A 154 -20.40 -6.97 -27.93
CA ALA A 154 -19.72 -6.24 -29.01
C ALA A 154 -18.89 -5.05 -28.49
N VAL A 155 -19.44 -4.26 -27.56
CA VAL A 155 -18.72 -3.10 -26.99
C VAL A 155 -17.62 -3.53 -26.03
N ARG A 156 -17.82 -4.61 -25.27
CA ARG A 156 -16.75 -5.21 -24.46
C ARG A 156 -15.59 -5.68 -25.33
N THR A 157 -15.90 -6.35 -26.43
CA THR A 157 -14.88 -6.78 -27.41
C THR A 157 -14.13 -5.59 -28.00
N LEU A 158 -14.85 -4.53 -28.41
CA LEU A 158 -14.24 -3.29 -28.87
C LEU A 158 -13.24 -2.74 -27.85
N ALA A 159 -13.65 -2.59 -26.59
CA ALA A 159 -12.79 -2.07 -25.53
C ALA A 159 -11.55 -2.96 -25.27
N VAL A 160 -11.70 -4.29 -25.32
CA VAL A 160 -10.58 -5.24 -25.19
C VAL A 160 -9.60 -5.14 -26.36
N ASP A 161 -10.09 -5.01 -27.60
CA ASP A 161 -9.24 -4.84 -28.79
C ASP A 161 -8.46 -3.51 -28.77
N MET A 162 -9.01 -2.50 -28.08
CA MET A 162 -8.30 -1.24 -27.78
C MET A 162 -7.20 -1.39 -26.72
N GLY A 163 -7.10 -2.56 -26.07
CA GLY A 163 -6.15 -2.84 -24.99
C GLY A 163 -6.58 -2.27 -23.64
N ALA A 164 -7.85 -1.89 -23.48
CA ALA A 164 -8.36 -1.24 -22.29
C ALA A 164 -8.76 -2.24 -21.18
N ALA A 165 -8.74 -1.77 -19.94
CA ALA A 165 -9.25 -2.51 -18.78
C ALA A 165 -10.76 -2.24 -18.63
N VAL A 166 -11.59 -3.20 -19.05
CA VAL A 166 -13.05 -3.03 -19.02
C VAL A 166 -13.58 -3.05 -17.59
N CYS A 167 -14.40 -2.07 -17.23
CA CYS A 167 -15.23 -2.10 -16.03
C CYS A 167 -16.71 -1.86 -16.35
N MET A 168 -17.59 -2.45 -15.56
CA MET A 168 -19.03 -2.28 -15.66
C MET A 168 -19.50 -1.40 -14.51
N LEU A 169 -20.24 -0.34 -14.81
CA LEU A 169 -20.88 0.53 -13.82
C LEU A 169 -22.27 0.88 -14.30
N ASP A 170 -23.21 1.19 -13.40
CA ASP A 170 -24.42 1.88 -13.86
C ASP A 170 -24.08 3.34 -14.25
N ALA A 171 -24.97 3.99 -15.01
CA ALA A 171 -24.71 5.35 -15.49
C ALA A 171 -24.63 6.40 -14.37
N ALA A 172 -25.38 6.22 -13.28
CA ALA A 172 -25.37 7.14 -12.15
C ALA A 172 -24.13 6.94 -11.26
N GLU A 173 -23.72 5.69 -11.03
CA GLU A 173 -22.46 5.29 -10.39
C GLU A 173 -21.27 5.83 -11.16
N HIS A 174 -21.25 5.66 -12.49
CA HIS A 174 -20.24 6.23 -13.36
C HIS A 174 -20.15 7.75 -13.17
N ASP A 175 -21.27 8.46 -13.32
CA ASP A 175 -21.31 9.92 -13.26
C ASP A 175 -20.92 10.44 -11.87
N HIS A 176 -21.31 9.73 -10.80
CA HIS A 176 -20.83 10.03 -9.45
C HIS A 176 -19.31 9.82 -9.31
N ALA A 177 -18.79 8.70 -9.82
CA ALA A 177 -17.38 8.39 -9.77
C ALA A 177 -16.54 9.43 -10.52
N VAL A 178 -16.90 9.77 -11.78
CA VAL A 178 -16.16 10.78 -12.56
C VAL A 178 -16.32 12.19 -12.00
N ALA A 179 -17.43 12.51 -11.31
CA ALA A 179 -17.54 13.75 -10.57
C ALA A 179 -16.45 13.87 -9.50
N LEU A 180 -16.15 12.78 -8.79
CA LEU A 180 -15.11 12.73 -7.76
C LEU A 180 -13.69 12.67 -8.32
N VAL A 181 -13.44 11.83 -9.34
CA VAL A 181 -12.06 11.53 -9.79
C VAL A 181 -11.59 12.33 -10.99
N SER A 182 -12.46 13.09 -11.65
CA SER A 182 -12.14 13.88 -12.86
C SER A 182 -12.65 15.32 -12.77
N HIS A 183 -13.96 15.52 -12.57
CA HIS A 183 -14.56 16.85 -12.65
C HIS A 183 -14.19 17.74 -11.45
N MET A 184 -14.27 17.21 -10.23
CA MET A 184 -13.84 17.93 -9.04
C MET A 184 -12.35 18.33 -9.13
N PRO A 185 -11.39 17.44 -9.45
CA PRO A 185 -10.00 17.83 -9.64
C PRO A 185 -9.80 18.97 -10.64
N GLN A 186 -10.48 18.94 -11.79
CA GLN A 186 -10.35 20.00 -12.79
C GLN A 186 -10.87 21.35 -12.28
N LEU A 187 -12.04 21.36 -11.64
CA LEU A 187 -12.63 22.59 -11.10
C LEU A 187 -11.77 23.15 -9.97
N MET A 188 -11.23 22.30 -9.10
CA MET A 188 -10.31 22.71 -8.04
C MET A 188 -9.01 23.27 -8.60
N SER A 189 -8.43 22.61 -9.61
CA SER A 189 -7.25 23.11 -10.32
C SER A 189 -7.49 24.49 -10.93
N SER A 190 -8.65 24.67 -11.58
CA SER A 190 -9.06 25.95 -12.18
C SER A 190 -9.29 27.05 -11.14
N LEU A 191 -9.90 26.72 -10.00
CA LEU A 191 -10.11 27.67 -8.89
C LEU A 191 -8.78 28.09 -8.25
N VAL A 192 -7.86 27.15 -8.01
CA VAL A 192 -6.52 27.45 -7.51
C VAL A 192 -5.75 28.32 -8.50
N ALA A 193 -5.77 27.98 -9.78
CA ALA A 193 -5.14 28.79 -10.83
C ALA A 193 -5.76 30.19 -10.92
N SER A 194 -7.08 30.31 -10.79
CA SER A 194 -7.76 31.60 -10.81
C SER A 194 -7.36 32.50 -9.64
N ALA A 195 -7.09 31.94 -8.45
CA ALA A 195 -6.62 32.72 -7.30
C ALA A 195 -5.25 33.38 -7.54
N LEU A 196 -4.44 32.83 -8.45
CA LEU A 196 -3.13 33.40 -8.81
C LEU A 196 -3.24 34.66 -9.68
N ARG A 197 -4.40 34.94 -10.29
CA ARG A 197 -4.60 36.13 -11.14
C ARG A 197 -4.39 37.44 -10.37
N GLU A 198 -4.61 37.41 -9.07
CA GLU A 198 -4.49 38.57 -8.18
C GLU A 198 -3.15 38.56 -7.41
N ALA A 199 -2.29 37.56 -7.64
CA ALA A 199 -1.03 37.41 -6.92
C ALA A 199 0.04 38.40 -7.41
N PRO A 200 0.85 39.00 -6.51
CA PRO A 200 2.00 39.82 -6.89
C PRO A 200 3.05 39.01 -7.65
N ALA A 201 3.77 39.63 -8.59
CA ALA A 201 4.81 38.97 -9.37
C ALA A 201 5.88 38.29 -8.49
N GLN A 202 6.27 38.92 -7.39
CA GLN A 202 7.25 38.37 -6.44
C GLN A 202 6.75 37.09 -5.74
N ALA A 203 5.43 36.93 -5.56
CA ALA A 203 4.86 35.71 -5.01
C ALA A 203 4.89 34.56 -6.03
N LEU A 204 4.70 34.88 -7.32
CA LEU A 204 4.79 33.90 -8.41
C LEU A 204 6.22 33.39 -8.62
N GLU A 205 7.24 34.21 -8.34
CA GLU A 205 8.66 33.78 -8.38
C GLU A 205 8.98 32.67 -7.36
N LEU A 206 8.19 32.54 -6.29
CA LEU A 206 8.33 31.49 -5.28
C LEU A 206 7.65 30.17 -5.68
N ALA A 207 7.02 30.09 -6.86
CA ALA A 207 6.28 28.91 -7.29
C ALA A 207 7.18 27.67 -7.44
N GLY A 208 6.94 26.69 -6.58
CA GLY A 208 7.56 25.35 -6.62
C GLY A 208 6.80 24.35 -7.51
N GLN A 209 7.28 23.11 -7.55
CA GLN A 209 6.68 22.03 -8.35
C GLN A 209 5.23 21.71 -7.92
N GLY A 210 4.95 21.73 -6.61
CA GLY A 210 3.61 21.43 -6.10
C GLY A 210 2.51 22.36 -6.64
N LEU A 211 2.80 23.66 -6.82
CA LEU A 211 1.84 24.57 -7.47
C LEU A 211 1.61 24.17 -8.92
N ARG A 212 2.68 23.89 -9.66
CA ARG A 212 2.61 23.46 -11.07
C ARG A 212 1.80 22.19 -11.24
N ASP A 213 1.97 21.22 -10.34
CA ASP A 213 1.23 19.95 -10.39
C ASP A 213 -0.27 20.14 -10.13
N VAL A 214 -0.62 20.95 -9.12
CA VAL A 214 -2.02 21.25 -8.78
C VAL A 214 -2.72 22.03 -9.90
N THR A 215 -2.03 22.95 -10.57
CA THR A 215 -2.61 23.78 -11.63
C THR A 215 -2.46 23.22 -13.04
N ARG A 216 -1.77 22.09 -13.23
CA ARG A 216 -1.45 21.54 -14.56
C ARG A 216 -2.67 21.33 -15.46
N ILE A 217 -3.79 20.86 -14.89
CA ILE A 217 -5.00 20.56 -15.66
C ILE A 217 -5.92 21.77 -15.86
N ALA A 218 -5.62 22.92 -15.25
CA ALA A 218 -6.37 24.16 -15.44
C ALA A 218 -6.23 24.72 -16.87
N GLU A 219 -5.20 24.31 -17.61
CA GLU A 219 -4.96 24.69 -19.02
C GLU A 219 -5.89 23.98 -20.03
N SER A 220 -6.87 23.21 -19.55
CA SER A 220 -7.82 22.49 -20.41
C SER A 220 -8.78 23.42 -21.17
N ASP A 221 -9.31 22.96 -22.31
CA ASP A 221 -10.28 23.72 -23.14
C ASP A 221 -11.59 24.04 -22.38
N PRO A 222 -11.92 25.33 -22.14
CA PRO A 222 -13.12 25.74 -21.42
C PRO A 222 -14.43 25.31 -22.09
N LEU A 223 -14.49 25.27 -23.42
CA LEU A 223 -15.73 24.93 -24.14
C LEU A 223 -16.09 23.46 -23.94
N LEU A 224 -15.11 22.57 -24.09
CA LEU A 224 -15.28 21.15 -23.82
C LEU A 224 -15.71 20.91 -22.37
N TRP A 225 -14.99 21.50 -21.41
CA TRP A 225 -15.31 21.30 -19.99
C TRP A 225 -16.67 21.87 -19.60
N THR A 226 -17.12 22.97 -20.21
CA THR A 226 -18.47 23.49 -19.96
C THR A 226 -19.56 22.45 -20.28
N SER A 227 -19.43 21.73 -21.40
CA SER A 227 -20.38 20.65 -21.76
C SER A 227 -20.33 19.46 -20.79
N ILE A 228 -19.14 19.08 -20.32
CA ILE A 228 -18.95 17.99 -19.36
C ILE A 228 -19.56 18.35 -18.00
N ILE A 229 -19.28 19.57 -17.53
CA ILE A 229 -19.78 20.06 -16.24
C ILE A 229 -21.31 20.23 -16.28
N ASP A 230 -21.88 20.77 -17.36
CA ASP A 230 -23.34 20.89 -17.48
C ASP A 230 -24.01 19.51 -17.49
N GLY A 231 -23.44 18.56 -18.25
CA GLY A 231 -23.92 17.18 -18.33
C GLY A 231 -23.97 16.48 -16.97
N ASN A 232 -23.02 16.76 -16.06
CA ASN A 232 -22.93 16.10 -14.77
C ASN A 232 -23.15 17.03 -13.55
N ARG A 233 -23.83 18.16 -13.77
CA ARG A 233 -23.97 19.24 -12.78
C ARG A 233 -24.47 18.81 -11.40
N LYS A 234 -25.40 17.83 -11.35
CA LYS A 234 -26.01 17.34 -10.11
C LYS A 234 -25.00 16.61 -9.23
N GLN A 235 -24.23 15.69 -9.80
CA GLN A 235 -23.22 14.93 -9.06
C GLN A 235 -22.05 15.82 -8.66
N ILE A 236 -21.61 16.70 -9.57
CA ILE A 236 -20.54 17.66 -9.29
C ILE A 236 -20.94 18.57 -8.12
N ALA A 237 -22.14 19.14 -8.13
CA ALA A 237 -22.61 19.98 -7.03
C ALA A 237 -22.65 19.21 -5.69
N ASN A 238 -23.02 17.92 -5.70
CA ASN A 238 -22.99 17.09 -4.50
C ASN A 238 -21.56 16.94 -3.94
N VAL A 239 -20.60 16.58 -4.80
CA VAL A 239 -19.18 16.43 -4.42
C VAL A 239 -18.60 17.75 -3.91
N LEU A 240 -18.83 18.86 -4.63
CA LEU A 240 -18.31 20.18 -4.26
C LEU A 240 -18.87 20.71 -2.94
N ARG A 241 -20.14 20.43 -2.61
CA ARG A 241 -20.69 20.79 -1.29
C ARG A 241 -19.94 20.10 -0.15
N GLY A 242 -19.62 18.82 -0.32
CA GLY A 242 -18.81 18.08 0.66
C GLY A 242 -17.42 18.69 0.85
N LEU A 243 -16.77 19.08 -0.25
CA LEU A 243 -15.46 19.74 -0.20
C LEU A 243 -15.53 21.15 0.39
N SER A 244 -16.55 21.93 0.04
CA SER A 244 -16.81 23.27 0.59
C SER A 244 -17.00 23.22 2.10
N ALA A 245 -17.71 22.22 2.64
CA ALA A 245 -17.87 22.04 4.07
C ALA A 245 -16.54 21.75 4.78
N ARG A 246 -15.67 20.91 4.16
CA ARG A 246 -14.32 20.63 4.67
C ARG A 246 -13.43 21.88 4.66
N LEU A 247 -13.47 22.65 3.57
CA LEU A 247 -12.73 23.91 3.48
C LEU A 247 -13.20 24.91 4.54
N GLY A 248 -14.51 25.07 4.73
CA GLY A 248 -15.06 25.94 5.77
C GLY A 248 -14.65 25.52 7.18
N ALA A 249 -14.60 24.22 7.46
CA ALA A 249 -14.12 23.69 8.73
C ALA A 249 -12.62 23.96 8.95
N LEU A 250 -11.79 23.86 7.90
CA LEU A 250 -10.37 24.20 7.96
C LEU A 250 -10.15 25.70 8.22
N VAL A 251 -10.85 26.58 7.49
CA VAL A 251 -10.80 28.03 7.70
C VAL A 251 -11.17 28.37 9.15
N SER A 252 -12.29 27.82 9.64
CA SER A 252 -12.74 28.02 11.02
C SER A 252 -11.74 27.51 12.08
N ALA A 253 -10.88 26.57 11.73
CA ALA A 253 -9.83 26.06 12.60
C ALA A 253 -8.57 26.94 12.57
N LEU A 254 -8.25 27.54 11.42
CA LEU A 254 -7.14 28.48 11.26
C LEU A 254 -7.39 29.81 12.00
N ASP A 255 -8.65 30.21 12.15
CA ASP A 255 -9.03 31.44 12.87
C ASP A 255 -8.93 31.32 14.41
N ARG A 256 -8.54 30.17 14.97
CA ARG A 256 -8.48 29.92 16.42
C ARG A 256 -7.04 29.66 16.89
N ASP A 257 -6.59 30.40 17.89
CA ASP A 257 -5.18 30.39 18.34
C ASP A 257 -4.71 29.07 18.99
N ASP A 258 -5.58 28.34 19.72
CA ASP A 258 -5.11 27.24 20.60
C ASP A 258 -5.54 25.81 20.17
N ALA A 259 -6.46 25.66 19.20
CA ALA A 259 -7.02 24.36 18.78
C ALA A 259 -6.85 24.06 17.28
N GLY A 260 -6.08 24.87 16.56
CA GLY A 260 -5.89 24.78 15.11
C GLY A 260 -4.97 23.63 14.68
N LEU A 261 -3.88 23.37 15.41
CA LEU A 261 -2.81 22.46 14.98
C LEU A 261 -3.28 21.01 14.83
N ASP A 262 -4.03 20.46 15.79
CA ASP A 262 -4.56 19.09 15.71
C ASP A 262 -5.52 18.90 14.54
N ARG A 263 -6.36 19.92 14.27
CA ARG A 263 -7.31 19.89 13.15
C ARG A 263 -6.59 19.99 11.80
N ILE A 264 -5.57 20.84 11.69
CA ILE A 264 -4.73 20.95 10.48
C ILE A 264 -4.03 19.61 10.24
N SER A 265 -3.43 19.03 11.28
CA SER A 265 -2.78 17.72 11.20
C SER A 265 -3.75 16.63 10.73
N SER A 266 -4.98 16.62 11.26
CA SER A 266 -6.02 15.69 10.83
C SER A 266 -6.40 15.86 9.35
N VAL A 267 -6.51 17.10 8.85
CA VAL A 267 -6.82 17.35 7.42
C VAL A 267 -5.72 16.82 6.51
N ILE A 268 -4.46 17.04 6.87
CA ILE A 268 -3.31 16.52 6.13
C ILE A 268 -3.28 14.99 6.18
N ALA A 269 -3.47 14.40 7.36
CA ALA A 269 -3.50 12.95 7.53
C ALA A 269 -4.63 12.28 6.73
N ASP A 270 -5.81 12.90 6.69
CA ASP A 270 -6.93 12.40 5.89
C ASP A 270 -6.66 12.55 4.38
N GLY A 271 -5.95 13.60 3.97
CA GLY A 271 -5.42 13.73 2.61
C GLY A 271 -4.49 12.57 2.24
N ASN A 272 -3.54 12.23 3.12
CA ASN A 272 -2.61 11.11 2.94
C ASN A 272 -3.36 9.77 2.80
N LYS A 273 -4.36 9.53 3.67
CA LYS A 273 -5.24 8.35 3.56
C LYS A 273 -6.01 8.33 2.24
N GLY A 274 -6.46 9.50 1.76
CA GLY A 274 -7.14 9.63 0.48
C GLY A 274 -6.23 9.25 -0.70
N VAL A 275 -5.00 9.77 -0.73
CA VAL A 275 -3.99 9.44 -1.74
C VAL A 275 -3.64 7.94 -1.73
N ALA A 276 -3.55 7.33 -0.54
CA ALA A 276 -3.26 5.90 -0.40
C ALA A 276 -4.33 4.99 -1.04
N ARG A 277 -5.55 5.48 -1.26
CA ARG A 277 -6.63 4.72 -1.90
C ARG A 277 -6.59 4.74 -3.44
N ILE A 278 -5.75 5.57 -4.05
CA ILE A 278 -5.67 5.68 -5.52
C ILE A 278 -4.89 4.46 -6.05
N PRO A 279 -5.47 3.65 -6.97
CA PRO A 279 -4.79 2.50 -7.56
C PRO A 279 -3.48 2.89 -8.28
N GLY A 280 -2.50 1.98 -8.29
CA GLY A 280 -1.24 2.19 -9.01
C GLY A 280 -1.40 2.14 -10.54
N LYS A 281 -0.32 2.47 -11.27
CA LYS A 281 -0.26 2.58 -12.75
C LYS A 281 -0.69 1.34 -13.56
N HIS A 282 -0.92 0.20 -12.90
CA HIS A 282 -1.37 -1.07 -13.51
C HIS A 282 -2.72 -1.58 -12.96
N GLY A 283 -3.54 -0.72 -12.36
CA GLY A 283 -4.91 -1.06 -11.95
C GLY A 283 -5.02 -1.99 -10.73
N GLY A 284 -3.90 -2.33 -10.08
CA GLY A 284 -3.86 -3.01 -8.79
C GLY A 284 -3.94 -2.04 -7.61
N ALA A 285 -4.27 -2.57 -6.42
CA ALA A 285 -4.03 -1.86 -5.16
C ALA A 285 -2.59 -1.33 -5.17
N ARG A 286 -2.38 -0.07 -4.78
CA ARG A 286 -1.02 0.48 -4.68
C ARG A 286 -0.30 -0.41 -3.67
N ALA A 287 0.60 -1.26 -4.16
CA ALA A 287 1.62 -1.83 -3.30
C ALA A 287 2.31 -0.62 -2.65
N SER A 288 2.56 -0.66 -1.33
CA SER A 288 3.54 0.27 -0.77
C SER A 288 4.76 0.21 -1.69
N TYR A 289 5.28 1.35 -2.12
CA TYR A 289 6.51 1.33 -2.90
C TYR A 289 7.64 1.66 -1.93
N ALA A 290 8.73 0.91 -2.01
CA ALA A 290 9.95 1.37 -1.38
C ALA A 290 10.49 2.53 -2.23
N GLU A 291 10.75 3.67 -1.58
CA GLU A 291 11.33 4.85 -2.22
C GLU A 291 12.84 4.87 -1.96
N VAL A 292 13.62 4.74 -3.03
CA VAL A 292 15.09 4.84 -3.00
C VAL A 292 15.49 6.19 -3.56
N ILE A 293 16.02 7.06 -2.69
CA ILE A 293 16.40 8.43 -3.07
C ILE A 293 17.85 8.42 -3.51
N VAL A 294 18.10 8.73 -4.79
CA VAL A 294 19.43 8.77 -5.39
C VAL A 294 19.80 10.21 -5.71
N LEU A 295 20.97 10.63 -5.23
CA LEU A 295 21.56 11.91 -5.62
C LEU A 295 22.28 11.77 -6.95
N ILE A 296 21.86 12.59 -7.92
CA ILE A 296 22.39 12.59 -9.28
C ILE A 296 23.21 13.86 -9.51
N PRO A 297 24.50 13.74 -9.89
CA PRO A 297 25.29 14.88 -10.33
C PRO A 297 24.67 15.54 -11.57
N ASP A 298 24.70 16.88 -11.61
CA ASP A 298 24.22 17.66 -12.76
C ASP A 298 25.23 17.57 -13.93
N ALA A 299 25.24 16.42 -14.62
CA ALA A 299 26.08 16.15 -15.77
C ALA A 299 25.32 15.33 -16.84
N PRO A 300 25.60 15.55 -18.15
CA PRO A 300 24.94 14.80 -19.23
C PRO A 300 25.10 13.28 -19.08
N GLY A 301 24.01 12.54 -19.28
CA GLY A 301 23.99 11.08 -19.31
C GLY A 301 23.86 10.39 -17.94
N MET A 302 23.85 11.13 -16.82
CA MET A 302 23.79 10.52 -15.49
C MET A 302 22.46 9.78 -15.21
N LEU A 303 21.32 10.31 -15.65
CA LEU A 303 20.04 9.59 -15.57
C LEU A 303 20.05 8.29 -16.38
N GLY A 304 20.64 8.32 -17.58
CA GLY A 304 20.79 7.13 -18.42
C GLY A 304 21.67 6.08 -17.74
N LYS A 305 22.77 6.50 -17.10
CA LYS A 305 23.63 5.63 -16.31
C LYS A 305 22.87 5.01 -15.14
N LEU A 306 22.09 5.80 -14.40
CA LEU A 306 21.27 5.29 -13.29
C LEU A 306 20.33 4.19 -13.77
N PHE A 307 19.55 4.43 -14.83
CA PHE A 307 18.61 3.42 -15.34
C PHE A 307 19.29 2.15 -15.85
N ALA A 308 20.42 2.30 -16.55
CA ALA A 308 21.19 1.14 -17.00
C ALA A 308 21.66 0.27 -15.82
N GLU A 309 22.13 0.90 -14.75
CA GLU A 309 22.63 0.19 -13.57
C GLU A 309 21.51 -0.43 -12.74
N ILE A 310 20.35 0.23 -12.60
CA ILE A 310 19.16 -0.37 -11.98
C ILE A 310 18.72 -1.62 -12.76
N GLY A 311 18.72 -1.55 -14.10
CA GLY A 311 18.45 -2.70 -14.95
C GLY A 311 19.45 -3.85 -14.77
N GLN A 312 20.74 -3.54 -14.58
CA GLN A 312 21.78 -4.54 -14.29
C GLN A 312 21.65 -5.19 -12.91
N ILE A 313 21.10 -4.47 -11.92
CA ILE A 313 20.74 -5.04 -10.61
C ILE A 313 19.54 -5.99 -10.74
N GLY A 314 18.79 -5.90 -11.84
CA GLY A 314 17.63 -6.76 -12.13
C GLY A 314 16.36 -6.28 -11.45
N ILE A 315 16.25 -4.98 -11.15
CA ILE A 315 15.12 -4.39 -10.43
C ILE A 315 14.25 -3.58 -11.39
N ASN A 316 12.94 -3.76 -11.28
CA ASN A 316 11.96 -3.01 -12.07
C ASN A 316 11.65 -1.67 -11.39
N ILE A 317 11.57 -0.60 -12.17
CA ILE A 317 11.18 0.72 -11.66
C ILE A 317 9.66 0.85 -11.77
N GLU A 318 9.01 1.07 -10.63
CA GLU A 318 7.56 1.25 -10.55
C GLU A 318 7.17 2.70 -10.75
N ASP A 319 7.93 3.65 -10.21
CA ASP A 319 7.70 5.06 -10.49
C ASP A 319 8.99 5.85 -10.32
N LEU A 320 9.00 7.07 -10.82
CA LEU A 320 10.12 7.97 -10.67
C LEU A 320 9.67 9.40 -10.51
N GLU A 321 10.15 10.03 -9.45
CA GLU A 321 10.02 11.47 -9.24
C GLU A 321 11.40 12.11 -9.30
N MET A 322 11.48 13.30 -9.88
CA MET A 322 12.72 14.06 -9.98
C MET A 322 12.50 15.46 -9.45
N GLU A 323 13.32 15.85 -8.48
CA GLU A 323 13.31 17.18 -7.91
C GLU A 323 14.60 17.91 -8.28
N HIS A 324 14.42 19.13 -8.80
CA HIS A 324 15.51 20.06 -9.06
C HIS A 324 15.32 21.29 -8.18
N SER A 325 16.26 21.52 -7.26
CA SER A 325 16.38 22.80 -6.58
C SER A 325 17.14 23.76 -7.50
N ALA A 326 16.55 24.91 -7.82
CA ALA A 326 17.15 25.93 -8.69
C ALA A 326 18.49 26.51 -8.17
N LYS A 327 18.96 26.11 -6.97
CA LYS A 327 20.18 26.60 -6.32
C LYS A 327 21.18 25.50 -5.93
N GLN A 328 20.94 24.23 -6.26
CA GLN A 328 21.86 23.13 -5.93
C GLN A 328 22.38 22.42 -7.20
N GLN A 329 23.67 22.11 -7.24
CA GLN A 329 24.36 21.44 -8.37
C GLN A 329 24.14 19.90 -8.40
N VAL A 330 23.10 19.41 -7.73
CA VAL A 330 22.78 17.98 -7.59
C VAL A 330 21.27 17.81 -7.72
N GLY A 331 20.82 16.99 -8.65
CA GLY A 331 19.42 16.59 -8.81
C GLY A 331 19.08 15.43 -7.87
N ARG A 332 17.85 15.38 -7.38
CA ARG A 332 17.38 14.27 -6.53
C ARG A 332 16.39 13.42 -7.33
N VAL A 333 16.65 12.13 -7.41
CA VAL A 333 15.75 11.18 -8.07
C VAL A 333 15.22 10.20 -7.05
N ILE A 334 13.91 10.14 -6.93
CA ILE A 334 13.20 9.20 -6.06
C ILE A 334 12.75 8.04 -6.95
N VAL A 335 13.39 6.89 -6.79
CA VAL A 335 13.05 5.66 -7.52
C VAL A 335 12.09 4.85 -6.66
N LYS A 336 10.86 4.66 -7.15
CA LYS A 336 9.86 3.85 -6.45
C LYS A 336 9.90 2.44 -7.01
N VAL A 337 10.06 1.45 -6.14
CA VAL A 337 10.15 0.03 -6.50
C VAL A 337 9.26 -0.82 -5.60
N ASN A 338 9.10 -2.11 -5.94
CA ASN A 338 8.44 -3.06 -5.04
C ASN A 338 9.15 -3.07 -3.66
N PRO A 339 8.45 -3.14 -2.51
CA PRO A 339 9.04 -3.08 -1.18
C PRO A 339 10.21 -4.05 -0.97
N GLN A 340 10.05 -5.28 -1.47
CA GLN A 340 11.05 -6.32 -1.33
C GLN A 340 12.34 -6.01 -2.11
N GLN A 341 12.28 -5.09 -3.08
CA GLN A 341 13.39 -4.68 -3.94
C GLN A 341 14.05 -3.38 -3.50
N GLY A 342 13.47 -2.63 -2.54
CA GLY A 342 14.04 -1.37 -2.06
C GLY A 342 15.47 -1.54 -1.53
N LEU A 343 15.66 -2.42 -0.55
CA LEU A 343 16.99 -2.66 0.04
C LEU A 343 18.01 -3.27 -0.96
N PRO A 344 17.65 -4.27 -1.79
CA PRO A 344 18.52 -4.72 -2.88
C PRO A 344 18.95 -3.59 -3.82
N LEU A 345 18.04 -2.65 -4.14
CA LEU A 345 18.33 -1.50 -4.99
C LEU A 345 19.30 -0.53 -4.32
N GLU A 346 19.06 -0.17 -3.06
CA GLU A 346 19.95 0.72 -2.29
C GLU A 346 21.38 0.17 -2.28
N ARG A 347 21.55 -1.09 -1.89
CA ARG A 347 22.86 -1.75 -1.83
C ARG A 347 23.52 -1.82 -3.19
N GLY A 348 22.78 -2.24 -4.21
CA GLY A 348 23.33 -2.36 -5.56
C GLY A 348 23.79 -1.02 -6.14
N LEU A 349 23.10 0.08 -5.79
CA LEU A 349 23.48 1.43 -6.18
C LEU A 349 24.67 1.97 -5.36
N GLU A 350 24.68 1.75 -4.04
CA GLU A 350 25.83 2.11 -3.17
C GLU A 350 27.12 1.41 -3.63
N GLU A 351 27.06 0.11 -3.95
CA GLU A 351 28.19 -0.68 -4.49
C GLU A 351 28.73 -0.13 -5.82
N ARG A 352 27.87 0.52 -6.61
CA ARG A 352 28.21 1.15 -7.90
C ARG A 352 28.62 2.63 -7.75
N GLY A 353 28.72 3.11 -6.51
CA GLY A 353 29.21 4.44 -6.18
C GLY A 353 28.16 5.55 -6.22
N TRP A 354 26.88 5.21 -6.27
CA TRP A 354 25.82 6.20 -6.11
C TRP A 354 25.69 6.63 -4.66
N ARG A 355 25.37 7.91 -4.46
CA ARG A 355 24.97 8.42 -3.15
C ARG A 355 23.47 8.23 -2.99
N VAL A 356 23.10 7.24 -2.20
CA VAL A 356 21.71 6.96 -1.84
C VAL A 356 21.42 7.64 -0.50
N VAL A 357 20.34 8.41 -0.44
CA VAL A 357 19.82 9.01 0.81
C VAL A 357 18.84 8.00 1.39
N ARG A 358 19.20 7.43 2.54
CA ARG A 358 18.32 6.51 3.27
C ARG A 358 17.11 7.30 3.77
N SER A 359 15.91 6.79 3.50
CA SER A 359 14.69 7.35 4.06
C SER A 359 14.76 7.26 5.59
N GLU A 360 14.76 8.41 6.29
CA GLU A 360 14.78 8.51 7.75
C GLU A 360 13.50 7.96 8.42
N ASN A 361 12.55 7.40 7.65
CA ASN A 361 11.24 6.99 8.13
C ASN A 361 11.07 5.51 8.49
N ARG A 362 12.13 4.68 8.46
CA ARG A 362 11.99 3.28 8.86
C ARG A 362 11.90 3.18 10.38
N LYS A 363 10.67 3.03 10.90
CA LYS A 363 10.45 2.88 12.33
C LYS A 363 10.97 1.51 12.81
N PRO A 364 11.77 1.46 13.89
CA PRO A 364 12.24 0.20 14.45
C PRO A 364 11.05 -0.63 14.94
N LEU A 365 11.01 -1.91 14.58
CA LEU A 365 9.90 -2.81 14.90
C LEU A 365 10.19 -3.58 16.19
N VAL A 366 9.33 -3.42 17.19
CA VAL A 366 9.35 -4.22 18.43
C VAL A 366 8.18 -5.20 18.41
N ILE A 367 8.48 -6.49 18.56
CA ILE A 367 7.47 -7.54 18.70
C ILE A 367 7.60 -8.15 20.10
N ALA A 368 6.59 -7.95 20.92
CA ALA A 368 6.50 -8.48 22.28
C ALA A 368 5.63 -9.76 22.30
N ILE A 369 6.18 -10.85 22.83
CA ILE A 369 5.47 -12.15 22.91
C ILE A 369 5.49 -12.68 24.35
N ASP A 370 4.33 -12.72 24.98
CA ASP A 370 4.13 -13.31 26.31
C ASP A 370 3.42 -14.66 26.24
N GLY A 371 3.47 -15.42 27.34
CA GLY A 371 2.65 -16.61 27.53
C GLY A 371 3.26 -17.68 28.43
N PRO A 372 2.51 -18.75 28.75
CA PRO A 372 2.90 -19.75 29.74
C PRO A 372 4.01 -20.69 29.25
N SER A 373 4.68 -21.38 30.16
CA SER A 373 5.74 -22.33 29.79
C SER A 373 5.21 -23.43 28.86
N GLY A 374 5.99 -23.80 27.84
CA GLY A 374 5.60 -24.81 26.84
C GLY A 374 4.64 -24.34 25.74
N SER A 375 4.24 -23.06 25.69
CA SER A 375 3.38 -22.55 24.60
C SER A 375 4.08 -22.38 23.25
N GLY A 376 5.41 -22.51 23.18
CA GLY A 376 6.18 -22.42 21.93
C GLY A 376 6.78 -21.04 21.62
N LYS A 377 6.72 -20.10 22.57
CA LYS A 377 7.17 -18.70 22.41
C LYS A 377 8.58 -18.57 21.86
N SER A 378 9.57 -19.14 22.55
CA SER A 378 10.98 -19.01 22.16
C SER A 378 11.21 -19.55 20.73
N THR A 379 10.53 -20.64 20.35
CA THR A 379 10.58 -21.17 18.98
C THR A 379 9.97 -20.21 17.98
N VAL A 380 8.74 -19.73 18.23
CA VAL A 380 8.05 -18.78 17.33
C VAL A 380 8.84 -17.47 17.21
N ALA A 381 9.27 -16.90 18.34
CA ALA A 381 10.02 -15.66 18.41
C ALA A 381 11.32 -15.71 17.61
N LYS A 382 12.09 -16.81 17.72
CA LYS A 382 13.29 -17.03 16.90
C LYS A 382 12.97 -17.08 15.40
N HIS A 383 11.94 -17.81 15.00
CA HIS A 383 11.57 -17.92 13.57
C HIS A 383 11.06 -16.58 13.02
N VAL A 384 10.29 -15.81 13.80
CA VAL A 384 9.86 -14.46 13.43
C VAL A 384 11.07 -13.53 13.29
N ALA A 385 11.97 -13.51 14.28
CA ALA A 385 13.18 -12.68 14.24
C ALA A 385 14.07 -13.01 13.02
N GLN A 386 14.28 -14.30 12.72
CA GLN A 386 15.06 -14.74 11.56
C GLN A 386 14.41 -14.34 10.24
N ARG A 387 13.08 -14.48 10.09
CA ARG A 387 12.37 -14.13 8.85
C ARG A 387 12.38 -12.63 8.58
N LEU A 388 12.35 -11.81 9.63
CA LEU A 388 12.30 -10.35 9.51
C LEU A 388 13.68 -9.68 9.60
N GLY A 389 14.72 -10.43 9.96
CA GLY A 389 16.06 -9.89 10.21
C GLY A 389 16.10 -8.96 11.43
N LEU A 390 15.33 -9.31 12.47
CA LEU A 390 15.32 -8.63 13.76
C LEU A 390 16.25 -9.34 14.75
N SER A 391 16.66 -8.63 15.80
CA SER A 391 17.32 -9.23 16.95
C SER A 391 16.34 -10.04 17.80
N TYR A 392 16.85 -10.95 18.64
CA TYR A 392 16.04 -11.81 19.51
C TYR A 392 16.47 -11.76 20.97
N LEU A 393 15.49 -11.63 21.87
CA LEU A 393 15.70 -11.58 23.31
C LEU A 393 14.83 -12.60 24.07
N ASP A 394 15.44 -13.70 24.54
CA ASP A 394 14.91 -14.59 25.60
C ASP A 394 15.06 -13.91 26.97
N THR A 395 14.01 -13.24 27.46
CA THR A 395 14.05 -12.58 28.76
C THR A 395 14.08 -13.58 29.93
N GLY A 396 13.53 -14.77 29.74
CA GLY A 396 13.58 -15.84 30.73
C GLY A 396 15.01 -16.31 31.01
N ALA A 397 15.89 -16.28 29.99
CA ALA A 397 17.31 -16.56 30.14
C ALA A 397 18.03 -15.50 30.99
N MET A 398 17.58 -14.24 30.98
CA MET A 398 18.15 -13.20 31.83
C MET A 398 17.89 -13.45 33.32
N TYR A 399 16.67 -13.86 33.69
CA TYR A 399 16.38 -14.28 35.07
C TYR A 399 17.22 -15.50 35.49
N ARG A 400 17.49 -16.42 34.55
CA ARG A 400 18.37 -17.56 34.80
C ARG A 400 19.83 -17.13 34.93
N ALA A 401 20.29 -16.13 34.18
CA ALA A 401 21.60 -15.53 34.35
C ALA A 401 21.75 -14.84 35.72
N ALA A 402 20.73 -14.11 36.18
CA ALA A 402 20.71 -13.51 37.51
C ALA A 402 20.77 -14.57 38.62
N THR A 403 20.05 -15.68 38.44
CA THR A 403 20.09 -16.82 39.38
C THR A 403 21.47 -17.49 39.40
N TRP A 404 22.06 -17.70 38.22
CA TRP A 404 23.42 -18.24 38.11
C TRP A 404 24.43 -17.32 38.81
N TRP A 405 24.32 -16.01 38.58
CA TRP A 405 25.20 -15.01 39.15
C TRP A 405 25.10 -14.95 40.68
N ALA A 406 23.88 -14.94 41.24
CA ALA A 406 23.69 -14.97 42.68
C ALA A 406 24.31 -16.23 43.32
N LEU A 407 24.13 -17.40 42.70
CA LEU A 407 24.76 -18.65 43.16
C LEU A 407 26.28 -18.61 43.02
N HIS A 408 26.81 -18.02 41.95
CA HIS A 408 28.25 -17.88 41.72
C HIS A 408 28.91 -16.98 42.78
N GLU A 409 28.23 -15.90 43.17
CA GLU A 409 28.66 -14.99 44.24
C GLU A 409 28.41 -15.54 45.66
N GLY A 410 27.80 -16.74 45.78
CA GLY A 410 27.49 -17.36 47.08
C GLY A 410 26.35 -16.66 47.85
N VAL A 411 25.45 -15.97 47.15
CA VAL A 411 24.30 -15.27 47.74
C VAL A 411 23.20 -16.26 48.08
N ASP A 412 22.62 -16.11 49.28
CA ASP A 412 21.42 -16.85 49.66
C ASP A 412 20.21 -16.36 48.85
N LEU A 413 19.60 -17.25 48.06
CA LEU A 413 18.46 -16.93 47.21
C LEU A 413 17.18 -16.62 48.00
N ASP A 414 17.15 -16.92 49.31
CA ASP A 414 16.04 -16.54 50.20
C ASP A 414 16.18 -15.11 50.75
N ASP A 415 17.32 -14.46 50.56
CA ASP A 415 17.54 -13.03 50.89
C ASP A 415 17.25 -12.15 49.67
N ALA A 416 16.04 -11.59 49.63
CA ALA A 416 15.56 -10.79 48.50
C ALA A 416 16.43 -9.55 48.21
N ASP A 417 16.95 -8.88 49.25
CA ASP A 417 17.75 -7.67 49.10
C ASP A 417 19.16 -8.00 48.61
N ALA A 418 19.75 -9.08 49.12
CA ALA A 418 21.06 -9.55 48.66
C ALA A 418 21.01 -10.03 47.19
N VAL A 419 19.96 -10.74 46.80
CA VAL A 419 19.76 -11.16 45.39
C VAL A 419 19.60 -9.96 44.47
N LEU A 420 18.87 -8.93 44.88
CA LEU A 420 18.75 -7.68 44.12
C LEU A 420 20.10 -6.98 43.96
N ALA A 421 20.84 -6.81 45.06
CA ALA A 421 22.16 -6.16 45.05
C ALA A 421 23.19 -6.92 44.20
N ALA A 422 23.11 -8.26 44.15
CA ALA A 422 23.92 -9.07 43.25
C ALA A 422 23.52 -8.86 41.79
N THR A 423 22.21 -8.86 41.50
CA THR A 423 21.66 -8.66 40.16
C THR A 423 22.04 -7.30 39.57
N GLN A 424 21.98 -6.23 40.36
CA GLN A 424 22.37 -4.88 39.93
C GLN A 424 23.85 -4.77 39.54
N ARG A 425 24.70 -5.64 40.08
CA ARG A 425 26.15 -5.70 39.79
C ARG A 425 26.50 -6.76 38.74
N MET A 426 25.51 -7.45 38.18
CA MET A 426 25.73 -8.57 37.26
C MET A 426 26.35 -8.07 35.94
N PRO A 427 27.59 -8.47 35.60
CA PRO A 427 28.24 -8.07 34.36
C PRO A 427 27.78 -8.97 33.20
N LEU A 428 26.53 -8.80 32.77
CA LEU A 428 25.89 -9.61 31.73
C LEU A 428 26.04 -8.95 30.34
N SER A 429 26.55 -9.71 29.38
CA SER A 429 26.57 -9.39 27.95
C SER A 429 25.78 -10.45 27.18
N ILE A 430 24.96 -10.03 26.21
CA ILE A 430 24.08 -10.91 25.44
C ILE A 430 24.32 -10.67 23.94
N ASP A 431 24.61 -11.73 23.20
CA ASP A 431 24.56 -11.74 21.74
C ASP A 431 23.12 -12.01 21.31
N LEU A 432 22.53 -11.12 20.51
CA LEU A 432 21.12 -11.12 20.15
C LEU A 432 20.82 -11.83 18.83
N ASP A 433 21.77 -12.55 18.23
CA ASP A 433 21.54 -13.34 17.02
C ASP A 433 20.43 -14.39 17.27
N PRO A 434 19.30 -14.35 16.54
CA PRO A 434 18.22 -15.32 16.70
C PRO A 434 18.59 -16.76 16.28
N ARG A 435 19.72 -16.98 15.60
CA ARG A 435 20.25 -18.29 15.24
C ARG A 435 21.07 -18.90 16.38
N GLU A 436 21.82 -18.08 17.09
CA GLU A 436 22.76 -18.54 18.12
C GLU A 436 22.92 -17.53 19.26
N GLN A 437 21.84 -17.27 20.01
CA GLN A 437 21.86 -16.35 21.13
C GLN A 437 22.82 -16.81 22.25
N ARG A 438 23.82 -16.00 22.60
CA ARG A 438 24.83 -16.30 23.62
C ARG A 438 24.72 -15.38 24.84
N PHE A 439 24.97 -15.92 26.02
CA PHE A 439 24.96 -15.21 27.29
C PHE A 439 26.33 -15.34 27.96
N VAL A 440 27.00 -14.21 28.20
CA VAL A 440 28.30 -14.14 28.86
C VAL A 440 28.14 -13.33 30.14
N CYS A 441 28.52 -13.89 31.28
CA CYS A 441 28.51 -13.20 32.57
C CYS A 441 29.89 -13.27 33.21
N ALA A 442 30.48 -12.12 33.54
CA ALA A 442 31.84 -12.02 34.07
C ALA A 442 32.88 -12.77 33.22
N ASP A 443 32.82 -12.56 31.90
CA ASP A 443 33.66 -13.21 30.88
C ASP A 443 33.51 -14.74 30.78
N VAL A 444 32.52 -15.33 31.44
CA VAL A 444 32.18 -16.76 31.34
C VAL A 444 30.98 -16.94 30.43
N ASP A 445 31.09 -17.78 29.39
CA ASP A 445 29.94 -18.21 28.60
C ASP A 445 29.04 -19.13 29.44
N ILE A 446 27.88 -18.60 29.83
CA ILE A 446 26.90 -19.28 30.67
C ILE A 446 25.71 -19.81 29.84
N THR A 447 25.76 -19.74 28.51
CA THR A 447 24.66 -20.09 27.59
C THR A 447 24.08 -21.49 27.86
N CYS A 448 24.95 -22.47 28.13
CA CYS A 448 24.54 -23.82 28.50
C CYS A 448 24.15 -23.94 29.99
N ALA A 449 24.91 -23.28 30.88
CA ALA A 449 24.72 -23.36 32.32
C ALA A 449 23.33 -22.87 32.76
N ILE A 450 22.84 -21.77 32.15
CA ILE A 450 21.53 -21.20 32.43
C ILE A 450 20.35 -22.02 31.91
N ARG A 451 20.60 -23.16 31.25
CA ARG A 451 19.56 -24.06 30.73
C ARG A 451 19.54 -25.42 31.44
N THR A 452 20.36 -25.58 32.48
CA THR A 452 20.40 -26.81 33.29
C THR A 452 19.12 -26.99 34.12
N SER A 453 18.79 -28.25 34.42
CA SER A 453 17.64 -28.61 35.24
C SER A 453 17.80 -28.12 36.68
N ASP A 454 19.01 -28.13 37.23
CA ASP A 454 19.27 -27.69 38.60
C ASP A 454 19.01 -26.20 38.78
N LEU A 455 19.43 -25.36 37.83
CA LEU A 455 19.13 -23.93 37.86
C LEU A 455 17.62 -23.67 37.68
N SER A 456 16.97 -24.44 36.80
CA SER A 456 15.52 -24.34 36.56
C SER A 456 14.68 -24.63 37.81
N LYS A 457 15.19 -25.41 38.77
CA LYS A 457 14.49 -25.70 40.04
C LYS A 457 14.45 -24.48 40.98
N VAL A 458 15.44 -23.59 40.90
CA VAL A 458 15.64 -22.50 41.87
C VAL A 458 15.39 -21.10 41.28
N VAL A 459 15.29 -20.96 39.96
CA VAL A 459 15.04 -19.66 39.29
C VAL A 459 13.79 -18.94 39.80
N SER A 460 12.76 -19.67 40.25
CA SER A 460 11.53 -19.04 40.74
C SER A 460 11.78 -18.18 41.99
N LYS A 461 12.76 -18.53 42.84
CA LYS A 461 13.15 -17.69 44.00
C LYS A 461 13.61 -16.29 43.58
N VAL A 462 14.27 -16.19 42.43
CA VAL A 462 14.77 -14.94 41.86
C VAL A 462 13.69 -14.24 41.03
N ALA A 463 12.92 -14.98 40.23
CA ALA A 463 11.92 -14.43 39.31
C ALA A 463 10.69 -13.82 40.01
N VAL A 464 10.37 -14.24 41.25
CA VAL A 464 9.29 -13.65 42.06
C VAL A 464 9.73 -12.41 42.85
N ASN A 465 11.03 -12.10 42.89
CA ASN A 465 11.53 -10.91 43.57
C ASN A 465 11.23 -9.65 42.74
N LEU A 466 10.34 -8.79 43.25
CA LEU A 466 9.89 -7.58 42.55
C LEU A 466 11.02 -6.60 42.24
N GLY A 467 12.03 -6.50 43.11
CA GLY A 467 13.20 -5.65 42.87
C GLY A 467 14.03 -6.16 41.69
N VAL A 468 14.21 -7.48 41.61
CA VAL A 468 14.90 -8.12 40.48
C VAL A 468 14.12 -7.94 39.19
N ARG A 469 12.78 -8.07 39.21
CA ARG A 469 11.94 -7.82 38.03
C ARG A 469 12.08 -6.39 37.52
N ALA A 470 12.08 -5.40 38.41
CA ALA A 470 12.27 -4.00 38.04
C ALA A 470 13.64 -3.77 37.38
N GLU A 471 14.70 -4.36 37.93
CA GLU A 471 16.04 -4.27 37.34
C GLU A 471 16.14 -5.01 36.00
N MET A 472 15.54 -6.19 35.89
CA MET A 472 15.47 -6.93 34.61
C MET A 472 14.73 -6.13 33.55
N ALA A 473 13.57 -5.53 33.89
CA ALA A 473 12.81 -4.69 32.98
C ALA A 473 13.64 -3.49 32.49
N ARG A 474 14.39 -2.85 33.39
CA ARG A 474 15.31 -1.74 33.04
C ARG A 474 16.36 -2.18 32.01
N ILE A 475 16.99 -3.34 32.22
CA ILE A 475 18.01 -3.88 31.30
C ILE A 475 17.38 -4.27 29.96
N GLN A 476 16.20 -4.93 29.99
CA GLN A 476 15.49 -5.34 28.78
C GLN A 476 15.04 -4.15 27.93
N GLN A 477 14.52 -3.09 28.56
CA GLN A 477 14.16 -1.84 27.89
C GLN A 477 15.38 -1.16 27.25
N ALA A 478 16.53 -1.15 27.95
CA ALA A 478 17.77 -0.61 27.39
C ALA A 478 18.23 -1.40 26.15
N ILE A 479 18.15 -2.74 26.18
CA ILE A 479 18.46 -3.59 25.02
C ILE A 479 17.52 -3.29 23.85
N ILE A 480 16.21 -3.20 24.10
CA ILE A 480 15.21 -2.90 23.05
C ILE A 480 15.45 -1.51 22.44
N ALA A 481 15.81 -0.53 23.26
CA ALA A 481 16.13 0.82 22.81
C ALA A 481 17.41 0.85 21.96
N GLU A 482 18.46 0.11 22.33
CA GLU A 482 19.69 0.02 21.54
C GLU A 482 19.44 -0.63 20.17
N GLU A 483 18.61 -1.67 20.10
CA GLU A 483 18.23 -2.32 18.84
C GLU A 483 17.39 -1.43 17.92
N SER A 484 16.88 -0.33 18.43
CA SER A 484 16.21 0.71 17.67
C SER A 484 17.18 1.69 17.01
N THR A 485 18.48 1.58 17.29
CA THR A 485 19.54 2.45 16.75
C THR A 485 20.40 1.73 15.70
N PRO A 486 21.10 2.47 14.82
CA PRO A 486 22.01 1.86 13.84
C PRO A 486 23.17 1.06 14.44
N SER A 487 23.53 1.28 15.71
CA SER A 487 24.59 0.55 16.42
C SER A 487 24.12 -0.79 17.02
N GLY A 488 22.81 -1.00 17.13
CA GLY A 488 22.25 -2.28 17.55
C GLY A 488 22.61 -3.42 16.61
N HIS A 489 22.54 -4.66 17.10
CA HIS A 489 22.86 -5.86 16.34
C HIS A 489 22.01 -5.99 15.06
N SER A 490 20.74 -5.59 15.12
CA SER A 490 19.81 -5.55 13.98
C SER A 490 19.97 -4.31 13.08
N GLN A 491 20.92 -3.42 13.38
CA GLN A 491 21.21 -2.18 12.63
C GLN A 491 19.98 -1.26 12.53
N GLY A 492 19.24 -1.13 13.63
CA GLY A 492 18.06 -0.25 13.73
C GLY A 492 16.77 -0.86 13.18
N ARG A 493 16.75 -2.14 12.83
CA ARG A 493 15.51 -2.83 12.39
C ARG A 493 14.59 -3.14 13.56
N GLY A 494 15.14 -3.35 14.75
CA GLY A 494 14.39 -3.67 15.97
C GLY A 494 14.54 -5.12 16.41
N ILE A 495 13.60 -5.59 17.23
CA ILE A 495 13.79 -6.78 18.08
C ILE A 495 12.49 -7.54 18.33
N VAL A 496 12.59 -8.86 18.46
CA VAL A 496 11.56 -9.73 19.02
C VAL A 496 11.96 -10.12 20.44
N ALA A 497 11.16 -9.73 21.43
CA ALA A 497 11.38 -10.06 22.83
C ALA A 497 10.27 -11.00 23.34
N GLU A 498 10.66 -12.06 24.03
CA GLU A 498 9.71 -13.05 24.57
C GLU A 498 9.87 -13.26 26.07
N GLY A 499 8.75 -13.46 26.76
CA GLY A 499 8.73 -13.57 28.23
C GLY A 499 7.34 -13.79 28.82
N ARG A 500 7.12 -13.12 29.97
CA ARG A 500 5.87 -13.21 30.75
C ARG A 500 5.22 -11.85 31.03
N ASP A 501 5.96 -10.77 30.86
CA ASP A 501 5.55 -9.38 31.13
C ASP A 501 6.11 -8.41 30.07
N ILE A 502 6.40 -8.92 28.87
CA ILE A 502 6.96 -8.11 27.79
C ILE A 502 5.91 -7.17 27.22
N THR A 503 4.69 -7.67 27.04
CA THR A 503 3.57 -6.93 26.44
C THR A 503 3.00 -5.86 27.37
N THR A 504 3.28 -5.92 28.67
CA THR A 504 2.66 -5.07 29.70
C THR A 504 3.66 -4.18 30.44
N VAL A 505 4.84 -4.69 30.78
CA VAL A 505 5.84 -3.96 31.59
C VAL A 505 7.02 -3.50 30.75
N VAL A 506 7.61 -4.40 29.96
CA VAL A 506 8.87 -4.12 29.27
C VAL A 506 8.64 -3.27 28.03
N ALA A 507 7.68 -3.65 27.19
CA ALA A 507 7.35 -3.00 25.93
C ALA A 507 5.83 -2.83 25.76
N PRO A 508 5.17 -2.06 26.66
CA PRO A 508 3.73 -1.80 26.58
C PRO A 508 3.32 -1.10 25.28
N ASP A 509 4.22 -0.35 24.67
CA ASP A 509 3.97 0.40 23.43
C ASP A 509 4.48 -0.33 22.17
N ALA A 510 4.83 -1.62 22.28
CA ALA A 510 5.29 -2.39 21.13
C ALA A 510 4.22 -2.42 20.02
N PRO A 511 4.58 -2.17 18.75
CA PRO A 511 3.65 -2.21 17.62
C PRO A 511 2.92 -3.56 17.46
N VAL A 512 3.56 -4.65 17.89
CA VAL A 512 2.97 -5.99 17.91
C VAL A 512 3.11 -6.56 19.32
N ARG A 513 1.98 -6.81 19.99
CA ARG A 513 1.91 -7.43 21.31
C ARG A 513 1.06 -8.69 21.23
N VAL A 514 1.64 -9.83 21.59
CA VAL A 514 1.02 -11.16 21.44
C VAL A 514 1.05 -11.91 22.76
N LEU A 515 -0.08 -12.51 23.11
CA LEU A 515 -0.17 -13.53 24.14
C LEU A 515 -0.30 -14.90 23.49
N LEU A 516 0.77 -15.70 23.50
CA LEU A 516 0.79 -17.03 22.90
C LEU A 516 0.39 -18.09 23.92
N THR A 517 -0.80 -18.67 23.73
CA THR A 517 -1.37 -19.70 24.60
C THR A 517 -1.33 -21.08 23.94
N ALA A 518 -1.55 -22.11 24.75
CA ALA A 518 -1.74 -23.49 24.32
C ALA A 518 -2.43 -24.29 25.45
N SER A 519 -3.21 -25.30 25.08
CA SER A 519 -3.85 -26.22 26.01
C SER A 519 -2.81 -26.89 26.91
N ALA A 520 -3.19 -27.19 28.15
CA ALA A 520 -2.28 -27.84 29.10
C ALA A 520 -1.70 -29.15 28.53
N GLU A 521 -2.52 -29.94 27.83
CA GLU A 521 -2.11 -31.17 27.16
C GLU A 521 -1.07 -30.91 26.06
N ALA A 522 -1.29 -29.91 25.20
CA ALA A 522 -0.34 -29.56 24.14
C ALA A 522 1.00 -29.08 24.72
N ARG A 523 0.98 -28.28 25.79
CA ARG A 523 2.20 -27.78 26.46
C ARG A 523 2.99 -28.92 27.10
N LEU A 524 2.31 -29.86 27.76
CA LEU A 524 2.94 -31.04 28.35
C LEU A 524 3.54 -31.95 27.28
N ALA A 525 2.84 -32.19 26.17
CA ALA A 525 3.34 -33.01 25.08
C ALA A 525 4.60 -32.41 24.42
N ARG A 526 4.60 -31.10 24.16
CA ARG A 526 5.77 -30.39 23.63
C ARG A 526 6.96 -30.48 24.59
N ARG A 527 6.72 -30.24 25.88
CA ARG A 527 7.77 -30.23 26.90
C ARG A 527 8.35 -31.61 27.19
N ALA A 528 7.50 -32.64 27.24
CA ALA A 528 7.95 -34.03 27.37
C ALA A 528 8.84 -34.42 26.19
N LYS A 529 8.46 -34.03 24.97
CA LYS A 529 9.26 -34.27 23.76
C LYS A 529 10.61 -33.51 23.79
N GLU A 530 10.65 -32.28 24.29
CA GLU A 530 11.89 -31.50 24.45
C GLU A 530 12.85 -32.11 25.49
N ASN A 531 12.32 -32.51 26.65
CA ASN A 531 13.13 -32.94 27.79
C ASN A 531 13.52 -34.44 27.74
N LEU A 532 12.60 -35.29 27.26
CA LEU A 532 12.70 -36.75 27.36
C LEU A 532 12.72 -37.44 25.99
N GLY A 533 12.53 -36.71 24.89
CA GLY A 533 12.50 -37.25 23.53
C GLY A 533 11.24 -38.06 23.19
N THR A 534 10.33 -38.24 24.14
CA THR A 534 9.06 -38.99 24.04
C THR A 534 7.92 -38.19 24.69
N ALA A 535 6.69 -38.41 24.23
CA ALA A 535 5.46 -37.82 24.79
C ALA A 535 4.50 -38.90 25.32
N ASP A 536 5.03 -40.02 25.80
CA ASP A 536 4.22 -41.08 26.43
C ASP A 536 3.59 -40.63 27.78
N GLN A 537 2.63 -41.42 28.28
CA GLN A 537 1.88 -41.08 29.49
C GLN A 537 2.76 -40.93 30.74
N ALA A 538 3.89 -41.64 30.81
CA ALA A 538 4.82 -41.55 31.95
C ALA A 538 5.65 -40.25 31.90
N ALA A 539 6.12 -39.88 30.71
CA ALA A 539 6.83 -38.62 30.46
C ALA A 539 5.93 -37.40 30.67
N LEU A 540 4.66 -37.48 30.26
CA LEU A 540 3.65 -36.45 30.50
C LEU A 540 3.36 -36.27 31.99
N ALA A 541 3.23 -37.36 32.75
CA ALA A 541 2.99 -37.31 34.19
C ALA A 541 4.18 -36.68 34.95
N ALA A 542 5.41 -37.05 34.60
CA ALA A 542 6.62 -36.50 35.22
C ALA A 542 6.82 -34.99 34.94
N THR A 543 6.42 -34.53 33.76
CA THR A 543 6.57 -33.12 33.34
C THR A 543 5.43 -32.21 33.84
N ARG A 544 4.32 -32.82 34.29
CA ARG A 544 3.09 -32.09 34.70
C ARG A 544 3.29 -31.20 35.91
N ASP A 545 3.90 -31.74 36.96
CA ASP A 545 4.10 -31.00 38.21
C ASP A 545 5.12 -29.87 38.02
N GLU A 546 6.15 -30.06 37.19
CA GLU A 546 7.17 -29.04 36.90
C GLU A 546 6.60 -27.83 36.13
N VAL A 547 5.83 -28.08 35.06
CA VAL A 547 5.26 -27.02 34.22
C VAL A 547 4.18 -26.24 34.98
N LEU A 548 3.29 -26.94 35.68
CA LEU A 548 2.18 -26.32 36.41
C LEU A 548 2.65 -25.55 37.66
N ARG A 549 3.63 -26.09 38.40
CA ARG A 549 4.20 -25.37 39.55
C ARG A 549 4.90 -24.09 39.11
N ARG A 550 5.69 -24.15 38.03
CA ARG A 550 6.40 -22.98 37.52
C ARG A 550 5.46 -21.89 37.02
N ASP A 551 4.42 -22.26 36.27
CA ASP A 551 3.42 -21.28 35.84
C ASP A 551 2.65 -20.69 37.03
N ARG A 552 2.36 -21.49 38.08
CA ARG A 552 1.75 -20.98 39.32
C ARG A 552 2.67 -19.97 40.01
N ASP A 553 3.92 -20.34 40.24
CA ASP A 553 4.90 -19.49 40.93
C ASP A 553 5.09 -18.16 40.16
N ASP A 554 5.25 -18.22 38.84
CA ASP A 554 5.43 -17.02 38.00
C ASP A 554 4.16 -16.16 37.90
N SER A 555 2.96 -16.78 37.96
CA SER A 555 1.67 -16.06 37.91
C SER A 555 1.34 -15.25 39.17
N THR A 556 2.12 -15.41 40.25
CA THR A 556 1.95 -14.63 41.49
C THR A 556 2.32 -13.15 41.30
N VAL A 557 3.21 -12.85 40.35
CA VAL A 557 3.78 -11.51 40.13
C VAL A 557 3.65 -11.02 38.68
N SER A 558 3.11 -11.83 37.77
CA SER A 558 2.92 -11.46 36.35
C SER A 558 1.66 -12.07 35.75
N ASN A 559 0.98 -11.33 34.88
CA ASN A 559 -0.22 -11.82 34.17
C ASN A 559 0.12 -12.16 32.72
N PHE A 560 0.25 -13.46 32.44
CA PHE A 560 0.52 -14.03 31.10
C PHE A 560 -0.50 -15.12 30.74
N THR A 561 -1.67 -15.07 31.34
CA THR A 561 -2.78 -16.03 31.09
C THR A 561 -3.99 -15.35 30.48
N THR A 562 -4.11 -14.02 30.65
CA THR A 562 -5.17 -13.20 30.09
C THR A 562 -4.55 -12.02 29.35
N ALA A 563 -5.00 -11.75 28.13
CA ALA A 563 -4.51 -10.63 27.34
C ALA A 563 -5.08 -9.31 27.87
N GLU A 564 -4.23 -8.29 27.97
CA GLU A 564 -4.66 -6.90 28.21
C GLU A 564 -5.14 -6.22 26.92
N ASP A 565 -5.73 -5.03 27.05
CA ASP A 565 -6.25 -4.28 25.92
C ASP A 565 -5.15 -4.00 24.87
N GLY A 566 -5.42 -4.45 23.65
CA GLY A 566 -4.50 -4.35 22.51
C GLY A 566 -3.38 -5.38 22.50
N VAL A 567 -3.46 -6.46 23.31
CA VAL A 567 -2.62 -7.67 23.17
C VAL A 567 -3.41 -8.75 22.44
N THR A 568 -2.88 -9.26 21.33
CA THR A 568 -3.56 -10.30 20.53
C THR A 568 -3.30 -11.68 21.12
N THR A 569 -4.35 -12.39 21.51
CA THR A 569 -4.22 -13.80 21.94
C THR A 569 -4.13 -14.73 20.74
N ILE A 570 -3.10 -15.58 20.69
CA ILE A 570 -2.95 -16.64 19.68
C ILE A 570 -2.94 -18.00 20.40
N ASP A 571 -3.94 -18.84 20.11
CA ASP A 571 -3.97 -20.22 20.61
C ASP A 571 -3.23 -21.15 19.65
N SER A 572 -2.04 -21.58 20.06
CA SER A 572 -1.19 -22.47 19.25
C SER A 572 -1.53 -23.96 19.39
N SER A 573 -2.60 -24.35 20.11
CA SER A 573 -2.88 -25.76 20.45
C SER A 573 -2.94 -26.69 19.24
N HIS A 574 -3.47 -26.20 18.11
CA HIS A 574 -3.68 -26.97 16.88
C HIS A 574 -2.98 -26.38 15.65
N MET A 575 -2.09 -25.41 15.83
CA MET A 575 -1.38 -24.72 14.76
C MET A 575 0.03 -25.30 14.57
N SER A 576 0.52 -25.33 13.33
CA SER A 576 1.94 -25.58 13.08
C SER A 576 2.79 -24.37 13.48
N ILE A 577 4.11 -24.55 13.66
CA ILE A 577 5.02 -23.42 13.95
C ILE A 577 4.93 -22.37 12.84
N ASP A 578 4.87 -22.79 11.58
CA ASP A 578 4.78 -21.90 10.43
C ASP A 578 3.50 -21.08 10.42
N ASP A 579 2.37 -21.68 10.79
CA ASP A 579 1.08 -20.98 10.88
C ASP A 579 1.12 -19.91 11.96
N VAL A 580 1.69 -20.22 13.13
CA VAL A 580 1.83 -19.26 14.23
C VAL A 580 2.76 -18.12 13.84
N VAL A 581 3.91 -18.43 13.22
CA VAL A 581 4.85 -17.41 12.73
C VAL A 581 4.20 -16.51 11.69
N HIS A 582 3.46 -17.08 10.73
CA HIS A 582 2.71 -16.31 9.74
C HIS A 582 1.67 -15.40 10.40
N THR A 583 0.98 -15.89 11.43
CA THR A 583 -0.02 -15.13 12.18
C THR A 583 0.61 -13.97 12.95
N VAL A 584 1.77 -14.17 13.58
CA VAL A 584 2.49 -13.07 14.25
C VAL A 584 2.95 -12.02 13.25
N ILE A 585 3.47 -12.43 12.09
CA ILE A 585 3.93 -11.51 11.04
C ILE A 585 2.76 -10.72 10.44
N SER A 586 1.57 -11.31 10.30
CA SER A 586 0.41 -10.62 9.74
C SER A 586 -0.13 -9.50 10.65
N LEU A 587 0.20 -9.52 11.94
CA LEU A 587 -0.14 -8.45 12.90
C LEU A 587 0.73 -7.20 12.76
N ILE A 588 1.83 -7.25 12.01
CA ILE A 588 2.72 -6.09 11.82
C ILE A 588 1.95 -4.99 11.07
N PRO A 589 1.82 -3.77 11.64
CA PRO A 589 1.14 -2.67 10.97
C PRO A 589 1.86 -2.26 9.68
N GLU A 590 1.11 -1.79 8.68
CA GLU A 590 1.67 -1.50 7.35
C GLU A 590 2.87 -0.54 7.38
N ASN A 591 2.86 0.43 8.29
CA ASN A 591 3.93 1.42 8.44
C ASN A 591 5.23 0.88 9.08
N TYR A 592 5.29 -0.43 9.37
CA TYR A 592 6.48 -1.14 9.86
C TYR A 592 6.93 -2.28 8.91
N ARG A 593 6.27 -2.44 7.74
CA ARG A 593 6.55 -3.55 6.79
C ARG A 593 7.65 -3.23 5.77
N ASP A 594 8.14 -2.00 5.74
CA ASP A 594 9.21 -1.52 4.82
C ASP A 594 10.63 -1.83 5.34
#